data_AF-A0A4Q2XZK2-F1
#
_entry.id   AF-A0A4Q2XZK2-F1
#
_cell.length_a   1.000
_cell.length_b   1.000
_cell.length_c   1.000
_cell.angle_alpha   90.00
_cell.angle_beta   90.00
_cell.angle_gamma   90.00
#
_symmetry.space_group_name_H-M   'P 1'
#
loop_
_entity.id
_entity.type
_entity.pdbx_description
1 polymer ?
#
loop_
_entity_poly.entity_id
_entity_poly.type
_entity_poly.pdbx_seq_one_letter_code
_entity_poly.pdbx_strand_id
1 'polypeptide(L)'
;MIGTLRDSSPAKLLRMALLRTSPEDASADCLGATHFWSPFHDTAAFRHAIPLAMKTSGNEAVSLLQIFSSRETGQTDIRPVYFEKSSSGWLWTPLPRAGVMNEFKSWIETETGTWSEKWQDTLLSAVTVLDKNFLPPSQEEARSCVEAWLTAVRQGDLEKALSLSARFSAPKSTVTTLRNTGYEILAARRNREPASIRGIYQGHFWTAAGVITVLDKKPSHPLYAVVKTTAGPRILIETDLIASGNRSREYLNKEALGLVAKSAGTEAAADLRSLLDRYQSEIASGFDAPVPSK
;
A
#
# COMPACT_ATOMS: atom_id res chain seq x y z
N MET A 1 -12.92 10.85 15.49
CA MET A 1 -13.56 10.56 14.18
C MET A 1 -12.51 10.33 13.11
N ILE A 2 -11.68 11.32 12.75
CA ILE A 2 -10.60 11.14 11.76
C ILE A 2 -9.64 10.01 12.16
N GLY A 3 -9.26 9.88 13.44
CA GLY A 3 -8.43 8.77 13.91
C GLY A 3 -9.05 7.38 13.73
N THR A 4 -10.38 7.25 13.84
CA THR A 4 -11.09 5.97 13.64
C THR A 4 -11.28 5.62 12.17
N LEU A 5 -11.26 6.65 11.29
CA LEU A 5 -11.21 6.49 9.84
C LEU A 5 -9.80 6.21 9.33
N ARG A 6 -8.77 6.73 10.01
CA ARG A 6 -7.34 6.51 9.70
C ARG A 6 -6.85 5.13 10.12
N ASP A 7 -7.31 4.62 11.27
CA ASP A 7 -7.12 3.22 11.64
C ASP A 7 -7.94 2.34 10.69
N SER A 8 -7.29 1.88 9.64
CA SER A 8 -7.83 1.36 8.38
C SER A 8 -8.54 -0.01 8.49
N SER A 9 -9.19 -0.28 9.62
CA SER A 9 -10.00 -1.46 9.82
C SER A 9 -11.47 -1.12 9.62
N PRO A 10 -12.06 -1.50 8.48
CA PRO A 10 -13.50 -1.64 8.27
C PRO A 10 -14.33 -2.10 9.48
N ALA A 11 -13.77 -3.03 10.27
CA ALA A 11 -14.42 -3.58 11.46
C ALA A 11 -14.67 -2.55 12.56
N LYS A 12 -13.89 -1.46 12.64
CA LYS A 12 -14.12 -0.38 13.62
C LYS A 12 -15.32 0.49 13.25
N LEU A 13 -15.56 0.72 11.95
CA LEU A 13 -16.72 1.48 11.49
C LEU A 13 -18.03 0.68 11.64
N LEU A 14 -18.00 -0.66 11.52
CA LEU A 14 -19.15 -1.51 11.89
C LEU A 14 -19.55 -1.34 13.36
N ARG A 15 -18.57 -1.19 14.27
CA ARG A 15 -18.85 -0.90 15.69
C ARG A 15 -19.44 0.48 15.93
N MET A 16 -19.37 1.37 14.93
CA MET A 16 -19.91 2.72 14.97
C MET A 16 -21.21 2.85 14.16
N ALA A 17 -21.72 1.77 13.56
CA ALA A 17 -22.94 1.83 12.76
C ALA A 17 -24.14 2.17 13.65
N LEU A 18 -24.86 3.23 13.31
CA LEU A 18 -26.16 3.53 13.87
C LEU A 18 -27.18 2.59 13.23
N LEU A 19 -27.66 1.62 14.01
CA LEU A 19 -28.79 0.79 13.63
C LEU A 19 -30.06 1.42 14.19
N ARG A 20 -30.99 1.77 13.31
CA ARG A 20 -32.29 2.29 13.73
C ARG A 20 -33.10 1.21 14.45
N THR A 21 -34.04 1.65 15.31
CA THR A 21 -34.70 0.77 16.28
C THR A 21 -35.80 -0.11 15.68
N SER A 22 -36.36 0.26 14.52
CA SER A 22 -37.33 -0.58 13.82
C SER A 22 -36.62 -1.74 13.12
N PRO A 23 -37.16 -2.98 13.13
CA PRO A 23 -36.52 -4.12 12.47
C PRO A 23 -36.27 -3.92 10.97
N GLU A 24 -37.20 -3.24 10.27
CA GLU A 24 -37.09 -2.96 8.84
C GLU A 24 -35.95 -1.97 8.55
N ASP A 25 -35.87 -0.89 9.32
CA ASP A 25 -34.81 0.10 9.16
C ASP A 25 -33.45 -0.47 9.57
N ALA A 26 -33.38 -1.27 10.64
CA ALA A 26 -32.16 -1.95 11.06
C ALA A 26 -31.63 -2.91 9.98
N SER A 27 -32.53 -3.65 9.34
CA SER A 27 -32.19 -4.54 8.22
C SER A 27 -31.64 -3.74 7.03
N ALA A 28 -32.29 -2.62 6.69
CA ALA A 28 -31.82 -1.74 5.63
C ALA A 28 -30.43 -1.14 5.96
N ASP A 29 -30.21 -0.69 7.20
CA ASP A 29 -28.92 -0.14 7.65
C ASP A 29 -27.81 -1.21 7.58
N CYS A 30 -28.11 -2.46 7.96
CA CYS A 30 -27.19 -3.60 7.81
C CYS A 30 -26.86 -3.91 6.34
N LEU A 31 -27.85 -3.87 5.44
CA LEU A 31 -27.64 -4.07 4.01
C LEU A 31 -26.81 -2.94 3.40
N GLY A 32 -27.11 -1.69 3.74
CA GLY A 32 -26.33 -0.52 3.33
C GLY A 32 -24.89 -0.62 3.81
N ALA A 33 -24.68 -1.04 5.06
CA ALA A 33 -23.36 -1.28 5.59
C ALA A 33 -22.63 -2.37 4.81
N THR A 34 -23.28 -3.51 4.59
CA THR A 34 -22.73 -4.64 3.83
C THR A 34 -22.34 -4.24 2.42
N HIS A 35 -23.15 -3.42 1.74
CA HIS A 35 -22.85 -2.93 0.39
C HIS A 35 -21.59 -2.06 0.38
N PHE A 36 -21.42 -1.17 1.37
CA PHE A 36 -20.20 -0.37 1.54
C PHE A 36 -18.99 -1.26 1.85
N TRP A 37 -19.15 -2.33 2.64
CA TRP A 37 -18.05 -3.18 3.11
C TRP A 37 -17.58 -4.24 2.15
N SER A 38 -18.49 -4.83 1.38
CA SER A 38 -18.19 -5.98 0.53
C SER A 38 -16.95 -5.80 -0.35
N PRO A 39 -16.64 -4.61 -0.93
CA PRO A 39 -15.44 -4.45 -1.74
C PRO A 39 -14.12 -4.61 -0.96
N PHE A 40 -14.08 -4.31 0.34
CA PHE A 40 -12.86 -4.45 1.16
C PHE A 40 -12.52 -5.90 1.51
N HIS A 41 -13.48 -6.80 1.35
CA HIS A 41 -13.35 -8.23 1.55
C HIS A 41 -13.10 -9.00 0.24
N ASP A 42 -12.99 -8.30 -0.89
CA ASP A 42 -12.61 -8.91 -2.15
C ASP A 42 -11.22 -9.56 -2.01
N THR A 43 -11.15 -10.86 -2.27
CA THR A 43 -9.87 -11.60 -2.21
C THR A 43 -9.02 -11.35 -3.45
N ALA A 44 -9.58 -10.77 -4.51
CA ALA A 44 -8.97 -10.57 -5.81
C ALA A 44 -8.15 -9.26 -5.89
N ALA A 45 -8.46 -8.26 -5.06
CA ALA A 45 -7.81 -6.96 -5.02
C ALA A 45 -7.61 -6.49 -3.57
N PHE A 46 -6.52 -5.78 -3.30
CA PHE A 46 -6.41 -5.04 -2.05
C PHE A 46 -7.14 -3.71 -2.18
N ARG A 47 -8.04 -3.43 -1.24
CA ARG A 47 -8.71 -2.13 -1.13
C ARG A 47 -8.42 -1.45 0.19
N HIS A 48 -8.29 -0.13 0.15
CA HIS A 48 -7.98 0.72 1.30
C HIS A 48 -8.77 2.02 1.22
N ALA A 49 -9.36 2.45 2.34
CA ALA A 49 -10.11 3.70 2.40
C ALA A 49 -9.17 4.82 2.83
N ILE A 50 -9.09 5.88 2.02
CA ILE A 50 -8.24 7.04 2.27
C ILE A 50 -9.16 8.21 2.65
N PRO A 51 -9.10 8.71 3.89
CA PRO A 51 -9.86 9.88 4.29
C PRO A 51 -9.38 11.13 3.55
N LEU A 52 -10.28 11.82 2.85
CA LEU A 52 -9.95 13.01 2.05
C LEU A 52 -10.37 14.30 2.75
N ALA A 53 -11.67 14.43 3.00
CA ALA A 53 -12.27 15.63 3.58
C ALA A 53 -13.41 15.28 4.52
N MET A 54 -13.77 16.23 5.37
CA MET A 54 -14.88 16.10 6.29
C MET A 54 -15.57 17.45 6.49
N LYS A 55 -16.90 17.44 6.58
CA LYS A 55 -17.71 18.59 6.96
C LYS A 55 -18.73 18.19 8.02
N THR A 56 -18.98 19.11 8.94
CA THR A 56 -19.99 18.98 10.01
C THR A 56 -21.03 20.07 9.86
N SER A 57 -22.28 19.77 10.19
CA SER A 57 -23.37 20.72 10.33
C SER A 57 -24.33 20.27 11.43
N GLY A 58 -24.43 21.04 12.51
CA GLY A 58 -25.24 20.65 13.68
C GLY A 58 -24.85 19.29 14.25
N ASN A 59 -25.79 18.35 14.22
CA ASN A 59 -25.61 16.96 14.68
C ASN A 59 -25.28 15.99 13.54
N GLU A 60 -24.97 16.49 12.34
CA GLU A 60 -24.71 15.70 11.16
C GLU A 60 -23.30 15.97 10.63
N ALA A 61 -22.71 14.97 10.00
CA ALA A 61 -21.43 15.11 9.33
C ALA A 61 -21.35 14.22 8.11
N VAL A 62 -20.48 14.59 7.19
CA VAL A 62 -20.11 13.79 6.03
C VAL A 62 -18.59 13.77 5.90
N SER A 63 -18.04 12.62 5.53
CA SER A 63 -16.65 12.48 5.14
C SER A 63 -16.58 11.89 3.74
N LEU A 64 -15.61 12.35 2.95
CA LEU A 64 -15.29 11.74 1.66
C LEU A 64 -14.12 10.79 1.83
N LEU A 65 -14.30 9.55 1.36
CA LEU A 65 -13.27 8.52 1.34
C LEU A 65 -12.95 8.15 -0.10
N GLN A 66 -11.68 8.19 -0.49
CA GLN A 66 -11.23 7.53 -1.73
C GLN A 66 -11.02 6.05 -1.45
N ILE A 67 -11.63 5.18 -2.25
CA ILE A 67 -11.40 3.73 -2.17
C ILE A 67 -10.28 3.36 -3.13
N PHE A 68 -9.06 3.24 -2.59
CA PHE A 68 -7.92 2.73 -3.35
C PHE A 68 -8.13 1.26 -3.72
N SER A 69 -7.70 0.87 -4.92
CA SER A 69 -7.68 -0.50 -5.42
C SER A 69 -6.31 -0.82 -6.01
N SER A 70 -5.71 -1.93 -5.59
CA SER A 70 -4.42 -2.39 -6.14
C SER A 70 -4.49 -2.78 -7.62
N ARG A 71 -5.70 -3.00 -8.17
CA ARG A 71 -5.93 -3.30 -9.59
C ARG A 71 -6.15 -2.04 -10.43
N GLU A 72 -6.80 -1.04 -9.83
CA GLU A 72 -7.26 0.18 -10.50
C GLU A 72 -6.63 1.39 -9.78
N THR A 73 -5.30 1.41 -9.69
CA THR A 73 -4.56 2.38 -8.85
C THR A 73 -4.67 3.83 -9.32
N GLY A 74 -5.18 4.06 -10.52
CA GLY A 74 -5.45 5.40 -11.09
C GLY A 74 -6.92 5.80 -11.05
N GLN A 75 -7.82 4.92 -10.60
CA GLN A 75 -9.25 5.20 -10.63
C GLN A 75 -9.69 5.96 -9.39
N THR A 76 -10.41 7.05 -9.62
CA THR A 76 -11.11 7.78 -8.58
C THR A 76 -12.40 7.03 -8.21
N ASP A 77 -12.57 6.73 -6.92
CA ASP A 77 -13.74 6.08 -6.32
C ASP A 77 -13.99 6.78 -4.98
N ILE A 78 -14.45 8.03 -5.06
CA ILE A 78 -14.75 8.86 -3.90
C ILE A 78 -16.17 8.57 -3.44
N ARG A 79 -16.32 8.15 -2.19
CA ARG A 79 -17.60 7.80 -1.59
C ARG A 79 -17.88 8.68 -0.38
N PRO A 80 -19.06 9.33 -0.31
CA PRO A 80 -19.49 10.01 0.89
C PRO A 80 -19.93 9.00 1.95
N VAL A 81 -19.53 9.25 3.19
CA VAL A 81 -19.89 8.48 4.38
C VAL A 81 -20.45 9.45 5.40
N TYR A 82 -21.66 9.17 5.88
CA TYR A 82 -22.43 10.09 6.71
C TYR A 82 -22.40 9.69 8.17
N PHE A 83 -22.50 10.66 9.06
CA PHE A 83 -22.48 10.43 10.50
C PHE A 83 -23.53 11.27 11.21
N GLU A 84 -24.10 10.71 12.27
CA GLU A 84 -25.01 11.39 13.20
C GLU A 84 -24.37 11.46 14.59
N LYS A 85 -24.50 12.61 15.25
CA LYS A 85 -23.95 12.85 16.58
C LYS A 85 -24.88 12.25 17.64
N SER A 86 -24.33 11.38 18.48
CA SER A 86 -25.00 10.76 19.63
C SER A 86 -24.30 11.12 20.94
N SER A 87 -24.88 10.70 22.08
CA SER A 87 -24.23 10.81 23.39
C SER A 87 -22.92 10.02 23.50
N SER A 88 -22.80 8.93 22.75
CA SER A 88 -21.58 8.11 22.63
C SER A 88 -20.55 8.64 21.62
N GLY A 89 -20.81 9.81 21.01
CA GLY A 89 -20.01 10.38 19.94
C GLY A 89 -20.65 10.22 18.57
N TRP A 90 -19.85 10.28 17.51
CA TRP A 90 -20.35 10.21 16.14
C TRP A 90 -20.56 8.78 15.68
N LEU A 91 -21.74 8.47 15.17
CA LEU A 91 -22.11 7.17 14.66
C LEU A 91 -22.27 7.24 13.14
N TRP A 92 -21.77 6.23 12.44
CA TRP A 92 -21.91 6.12 10.99
C TRP A 92 -23.34 5.76 10.63
N THR A 93 -23.89 6.43 9.62
CA THR A 93 -25.23 6.18 9.09
C THR A 93 -25.09 5.57 7.68
N PRO A 94 -25.21 4.24 7.52
CA PRO A 94 -25.03 3.58 6.23
C PRO A 94 -26.06 4.03 5.19
N LEU A 95 -27.27 4.36 5.64
CA LEU A 95 -28.36 4.90 4.85
C LEU A 95 -28.78 6.27 5.43
N PRO A 96 -28.13 7.38 5.02
CA PRO A 96 -28.48 8.71 5.49
C PRO A 96 -29.90 9.11 5.05
N ARG A 97 -30.55 9.98 5.84
CA ARG A 97 -31.86 10.52 5.47
C ARG A 97 -31.71 11.49 4.28
N ALA A 98 -32.76 11.61 3.47
CA ALA A 98 -32.74 12.45 2.27
C ALA A 98 -32.41 13.94 2.55
N GLY A 99 -32.87 14.47 3.71
CA GLY A 99 -32.52 15.82 4.14
C GLY A 99 -31.01 16.04 4.29
N VAL A 100 -30.33 15.09 4.95
CA VAL A 100 -28.87 15.10 5.16
C VAL A 100 -28.12 15.07 3.83
N MET A 101 -28.53 14.17 2.93
CA MET A 101 -27.91 14.06 1.61
C MET A 101 -28.03 15.37 0.82
N ASN A 102 -29.20 16.01 0.87
CA ASN A 102 -29.43 17.28 0.18
C ASN A 102 -28.63 18.43 0.79
N GLU A 103 -28.48 18.46 2.11
CA GLU A 103 -27.70 19.48 2.81
C GLU A 103 -26.23 19.48 2.40
N PHE A 104 -25.62 18.29 2.27
CA PHE A 104 -24.21 18.18 1.92
C PHE A 104 -23.91 18.10 0.43
N LYS A 105 -24.93 17.98 -0.43
CA LYS A 105 -24.77 17.70 -1.86
C LYS A 105 -23.78 18.62 -2.58
N SER A 106 -23.95 19.94 -2.45
CA SER A 106 -23.09 20.92 -3.14
C SER A 106 -21.63 20.87 -2.66
N TRP A 107 -21.43 20.63 -1.37
CA TRP A 107 -20.10 20.46 -0.80
C TRP A 107 -19.45 19.16 -1.27
N ILE A 108 -20.20 18.04 -1.31
CA ILE A 108 -19.71 16.75 -1.82
C ILE A 108 -19.28 16.89 -3.28
N GLU A 109 -20.08 17.52 -4.13
CA GLU A 109 -19.75 17.73 -5.56
C GLU A 109 -18.46 18.55 -5.72
N THR A 110 -18.34 19.66 -4.97
CA THR A 110 -17.16 20.54 -5.00
C THR A 110 -15.89 19.82 -4.56
N GLU A 111 -15.94 19.12 -3.42
CA GLU A 111 -14.79 18.41 -2.89
C GLU A 111 -14.44 17.17 -3.73
N THR A 112 -15.43 16.45 -4.27
CA THR A 112 -15.18 15.31 -5.17
C THR A 112 -14.41 15.77 -6.40
N GLY A 113 -14.78 16.90 -7.00
CA GLY A 113 -14.02 17.50 -8.10
C GLY A 113 -12.58 17.85 -7.69
N THR A 114 -12.41 18.48 -6.54
CA THR A 114 -11.09 18.87 -6.00
C THR A 114 -10.18 17.67 -5.75
N TRP A 115 -10.72 16.59 -5.16
CA TRP A 115 -9.94 15.43 -4.75
C TRP A 115 -9.70 14.43 -5.87
N SER A 116 -10.54 14.41 -6.90
CA SER A 116 -10.36 13.53 -8.08
C SER A 116 -8.98 13.69 -8.73
N GLU A 117 -8.38 14.87 -8.63
CA GLU A 117 -7.07 15.19 -9.20
C GLU A 117 -5.90 15.08 -8.20
N LYS A 118 -6.17 15.04 -6.88
CA LYS A 118 -5.16 15.26 -5.83
C LYS A 118 -4.95 14.09 -4.87
N TRP A 119 -5.85 13.12 -4.86
CA TRP A 119 -5.81 12.05 -3.85
C TRP A 119 -4.54 11.20 -3.94
N GLN A 120 -4.01 10.97 -5.16
CA GLN A 120 -2.78 10.20 -5.36
C GLN A 120 -1.57 10.92 -4.76
N ASP A 121 -1.48 12.24 -4.96
CA ASP A 121 -0.39 13.05 -4.41
C ASP A 121 -0.41 13.03 -2.88
N THR A 122 -1.61 13.00 -2.28
CA THR A 122 -1.76 12.88 -0.82
C THR A 122 -1.22 11.55 -0.33
N LEU A 123 -1.60 10.45 -0.98
CA LEU A 123 -1.14 9.11 -0.61
C LEU A 123 0.38 8.94 -0.81
N LEU A 124 0.93 9.56 -1.85
CA LEU A 124 2.35 9.50 -2.19
C LEU A 124 3.20 10.56 -1.50
N SER A 125 2.61 11.47 -0.73
CA SER A 125 3.34 12.55 -0.05
C SER A 125 4.43 12.04 0.90
N ALA A 126 4.26 10.82 1.43
CA ALA A 126 5.23 10.16 2.30
C ALA A 126 6.29 9.34 1.53
N VAL A 127 6.13 9.13 0.21
CA VAL A 127 7.08 8.37 -0.62
C VAL A 127 8.20 9.29 -1.06
N THR A 128 9.44 8.90 -0.77
CA THR A 128 10.60 9.69 -1.19
C THR A 128 10.81 9.59 -2.70
N VAL A 129 10.84 10.74 -3.38
CA VAL A 129 11.24 10.80 -4.80
C VAL A 129 12.76 10.82 -4.86
N LEU A 130 13.34 9.84 -5.54
CA LEU A 130 14.78 9.74 -5.72
C LEU A 130 15.25 10.72 -6.79
N ASP A 131 16.34 11.42 -6.47
CA ASP A 131 17.18 12.05 -7.46
C ASP A 131 18.16 11.03 -8.04
N LYS A 132 19.16 11.50 -8.80
CA LYS A 132 20.18 10.64 -9.42
C LYS A 132 21.35 10.32 -8.49
N ASN A 133 21.40 10.90 -7.29
CA ASN A 133 22.55 10.88 -6.39
C ASN A 133 22.15 10.24 -5.05
N PHE A 134 22.02 8.93 -5.04
CA PHE A 134 21.75 8.16 -3.83
C PHE A 134 22.90 7.23 -3.52
N LEU A 135 23.01 6.87 -2.25
CA LEU A 135 24.03 5.96 -1.74
C LEU A 135 23.37 4.69 -1.19
N PRO A 136 24.07 3.55 -1.22
CA PRO A 136 23.61 2.35 -0.54
C PRO A 136 23.63 2.59 0.98
N PRO A 137 22.56 2.22 1.71
CA PRO A 137 22.63 2.16 3.16
C PRO A 137 23.51 0.98 3.59
N SER A 138 23.96 0.95 4.84
CA SER A 138 24.59 -0.25 5.41
C SER A 138 23.64 -1.45 5.38
N GLN A 139 24.20 -2.67 5.47
CA GLN A 139 23.39 -3.90 5.49
C GLN A 139 22.35 -3.91 6.63
N GLU A 140 22.72 -3.39 7.81
CA GLU A 140 21.84 -3.34 8.98
C GLU A 140 20.70 -2.32 8.81
N GLU A 141 21.02 -1.14 8.26
CA GLU A 141 20.03 -0.13 7.90
C GLU A 141 19.04 -0.68 6.85
N ALA A 142 19.52 -1.43 5.85
CA ALA A 142 18.68 -2.05 4.84
C ALA A 142 17.78 -3.15 5.41
N ARG A 143 18.34 -4.03 6.25
CA ARG A 143 17.58 -5.09 6.94
C ARG A 143 16.44 -4.49 7.76
N SER A 144 16.75 -3.52 8.61
CA SER A 144 15.76 -2.86 9.48
C SER A 144 14.64 -2.20 8.66
N CYS A 145 14.98 -1.55 7.54
CA CYS A 145 14.02 -0.94 6.64
C CYS A 145 13.07 -1.98 6.02
N VAL A 146 13.63 -3.08 5.51
CA VAL A 146 12.85 -4.15 4.86
C VAL A 146 11.98 -4.89 5.85
N GLU A 147 12.46 -5.18 7.06
CA GLU A 147 11.65 -5.81 8.12
C GLU A 147 10.48 -4.91 8.55
N ALA A 148 10.72 -3.60 8.71
CA ALA A 148 9.67 -2.64 9.02
C ALA A 148 8.63 -2.56 7.89
N TRP A 149 9.07 -2.59 6.63
CA TRP A 149 8.18 -2.55 5.47
C TRP A 149 7.37 -3.84 5.32
N LEU A 150 7.99 -5.02 5.48
CA LEU A 150 7.30 -6.30 5.48
C LEU A 150 6.26 -6.39 6.62
N THR A 151 6.57 -5.80 7.77
CA THR A 151 5.62 -5.70 8.90
C THR A 151 4.41 -4.85 8.52
N ALA A 152 4.61 -3.67 7.92
CA ALA A 152 3.54 -2.80 7.44
C ALA A 152 2.68 -3.49 6.37
N VAL A 153 3.33 -4.15 5.40
CA VAL A 153 2.67 -4.92 4.34
C VAL A 153 1.79 -6.03 4.94
N ARG A 154 2.30 -6.78 5.92
CA ARG A 154 1.54 -7.84 6.59
C ARG A 154 0.35 -7.31 7.38
N GLN A 155 0.47 -6.13 7.98
CA GLN A 155 -0.62 -5.46 8.69
C GLN A 155 -1.65 -4.84 7.73
N GLY A 156 -1.33 -4.74 6.44
CA GLY A 156 -2.15 -4.05 5.45
C GLY A 156 -2.14 -2.53 5.61
N ASP A 157 -1.11 -1.98 6.25
CA ASP A 157 -0.90 -0.56 6.46
C ASP A 157 -0.22 0.05 5.22
N LEU A 158 -1.05 0.51 4.30
CA LEU A 158 -0.62 1.10 3.03
C LEU A 158 0.22 2.36 3.24
N GLU A 159 -0.23 3.28 4.09
CA GLU A 159 0.46 4.55 4.35
C GLU A 159 1.84 4.30 4.96
N LYS A 160 1.95 3.38 5.92
CA LYS A 160 3.23 3.02 6.52
C LYS A 160 4.17 2.36 5.52
N ALA A 161 3.68 1.42 4.70
CA ALA A 161 4.49 0.79 3.66
C ALA A 161 5.00 1.82 2.65
N LEU A 162 4.16 2.76 2.22
CA LEU A 162 4.55 3.85 1.33
C LEU A 162 5.58 4.80 1.98
N SER A 163 5.43 5.12 3.27
CA SER A 163 6.40 5.97 4.00
C SER A 163 7.82 5.38 4.07
N LEU A 164 7.94 4.06 3.94
CA LEU A 164 9.20 3.31 3.89
C LEU A 164 9.68 3.05 2.45
N SER A 165 8.95 3.56 1.46
CA SER A 165 9.24 3.37 0.04
C SER A 165 9.85 4.62 -0.59
N ALA A 166 10.55 4.40 -1.68
CA ALA A 166 11.04 5.42 -2.59
C ALA A 166 10.60 5.11 -4.02
N ARG A 167 10.63 6.14 -4.86
CA ARG A 167 10.17 6.08 -6.25
C ARG A 167 10.99 7.00 -7.15
N PHE A 168 11.05 6.72 -8.45
CA PHE A 168 11.70 7.64 -9.39
C PHE A 168 10.80 8.82 -9.77
N SER A 169 11.40 9.91 -10.24
CA SER A 169 10.65 10.98 -10.91
C SER A 169 10.34 10.62 -12.38
N ALA A 170 9.53 9.58 -12.60
CA ALA A 170 9.18 9.09 -13.95
C ALA A 170 7.65 9.09 -14.21
N PRO A 171 7.17 9.25 -15.47
CA PRO A 171 5.74 9.39 -15.78
C PRO A 171 4.82 8.25 -15.32
N LYS A 172 5.36 7.04 -15.05
CA LYS A 172 4.59 5.87 -14.57
C LYS A 172 4.92 5.47 -13.13
N SER A 173 5.76 6.25 -12.46
CA SER A 173 6.26 5.94 -11.12
C SER A 173 5.12 5.84 -10.10
N THR A 174 4.28 6.89 -10.03
CA THR A 174 3.10 6.97 -9.16
C THR A 174 2.26 5.69 -9.21
N VAL A 175 1.82 5.31 -10.41
CA VAL A 175 0.97 4.13 -10.64
C VAL A 175 1.70 2.84 -10.27
N THR A 176 2.97 2.71 -10.63
CA THR A 176 3.76 1.50 -10.38
C THR A 176 4.03 1.30 -8.89
N THR A 177 4.43 2.35 -8.17
CA THR A 177 4.64 2.34 -6.72
C THR A 177 3.38 1.89 -5.97
N LEU A 178 2.24 2.51 -6.28
CA LEU A 178 0.96 2.18 -5.64
C LEU A 178 0.53 0.73 -5.95
N ARG A 179 0.64 0.32 -7.21
CA ARG A 179 0.26 -1.03 -7.65
C ARG A 179 1.11 -2.11 -6.97
N ASN A 180 2.43 -1.95 -7.01
CA ASN A 180 3.34 -2.94 -6.46
C ASN A 180 3.15 -3.05 -4.94
N THR A 181 3.03 -1.92 -4.23
CA THR A 181 2.74 -1.92 -2.78
C THR A 181 1.40 -2.61 -2.48
N GLY A 182 0.35 -2.30 -3.25
CA GLY A 182 -0.96 -2.94 -3.09
C GLY A 182 -0.94 -4.45 -3.38
N TYR A 183 -0.16 -4.91 -4.35
CA TYR A 183 0.02 -6.33 -4.64
C TYR A 183 0.81 -7.06 -3.57
N GLU A 184 1.79 -6.43 -2.95
CA GLU A 184 2.53 -6.99 -1.82
C GLU A 184 1.61 -7.19 -0.61
N ILE A 185 0.77 -6.21 -0.30
CA ILE A 185 -0.24 -6.34 0.76
C ILE A 185 -1.25 -7.44 0.41
N LEU A 186 -1.72 -7.50 -0.84
CA LEU A 186 -2.64 -8.55 -1.29
C LEU A 186 -2.01 -9.94 -1.17
N ALA A 187 -0.74 -10.10 -1.55
CA ALA A 187 -0.01 -11.36 -1.44
C ALA A 187 0.17 -11.76 0.03
N ALA A 188 0.54 -10.81 0.90
CA ALA A 188 0.67 -11.04 2.33
C ALA A 188 -0.66 -11.40 3.01
N ARG A 189 -1.80 -10.87 2.54
CA ARG A 189 -3.13 -11.28 3.04
C ARG A 189 -3.47 -12.73 2.70
N ARG A 190 -3.02 -13.22 1.55
CA ARG A 190 -3.26 -14.60 1.10
C ARG A 190 -2.28 -15.59 1.73
N ASN A 191 -1.10 -15.13 2.12
CA ASN A 191 -0.08 -15.93 2.75
C ASN A 191 -0.22 -15.93 4.28
N ARG A 192 -0.28 -17.11 4.91
CA ARG A 192 -0.31 -17.23 6.37
C ARG A 192 1.08 -17.09 6.99
N GLU A 193 2.12 -17.43 6.24
CA GLU A 193 3.50 -17.42 6.71
C GLU A 193 4.15 -16.03 6.54
N PRO A 194 4.91 -15.55 7.54
CA PRO A 194 5.69 -14.34 7.38
C PRO A 194 6.74 -14.49 6.27
N ALA A 195 6.94 -13.43 5.51
CA ALA A 195 8.14 -13.26 4.70
C ALA A 195 9.39 -13.22 5.61
N SER A 196 10.51 -13.75 5.13
CA SER A 196 11.79 -13.67 5.85
C SER A 196 12.92 -13.25 4.93
N ILE A 197 13.85 -12.46 5.47
CA ILE A 197 15.06 -12.04 4.75
C ILE A 197 16.03 -13.22 4.73
N ARG A 198 16.41 -13.65 3.53
CA ARG A 198 17.43 -14.69 3.28
C ARG A 198 18.85 -14.11 3.26
N GLY A 199 19.02 -12.92 2.72
CA GLY A 199 20.34 -12.30 2.59
C GLY A 199 20.24 -10.80 2.35
N ILE A 200 21.31 -10.09 2.69
CA ILE A 200 21.47 -8.66 2.39
C ILE A 200 22.74 -8.51 1.55
N TYR A 201 22.63 -7.82 0.42
CA TYR A 201 23.70 -7.65 -0.56
C TYR A 201 23.96 -6.17 -0.76
N GLN A 202 25.14 -5.71 -0.36
CA GLN A 202 25.55 -4.33 -0.54
C GLN A 202 26.37 -4.17 -1.82
N GLY A 203 25.91 -3.30 -2.71
CA GLY A 203 26.57 -2.87 -3.93
C GLY A 203 27.10 -1.44 -3.82
N HIS A 204 27.38 -0.82 -4.96
CA HIS A 204 27.89 0.55 -5.01
C HIS A 204 26.79 1.61 -4.93
N PHE A 205 25.62 1.32 -5.50
CA PHE A 205 24.46 2.23 -5.55
C PHE A 205 23.31 1.73 -4.66
N TRP A 206 23.22 0.42 -4.46
CA TRP A 206 22.10 -0.21 -3.77
C TRP A 206 22.56 -1.10 -2.63
N THR A 207 21.74 -1.23 -1.60
CA THR A 207 21.76 -2.41 -0.75
C THR A 207 20.46 -3.14 -0.97
N ALA A 208 20.51 -4.43 -1.29
CA ALA A 208 19.34 -5.22 -1.64
C ALA A 208 19.08 -6.30 -0.59
N ALA A 209 17.81 -6.50 -0.23
CA ALA A 209 17.39 -7.60 0.62
C ALA A 209 16.73 -8.70 -0.22
N GLY A 210 17.33 -9.89 -0.24
CA GLY A 210 16.70 -11.09 -0.77
C GLY A 210 15.72 -11.63 0.26
N VAL A 211 14.45 -11.77 -0.12
CA VAL A 211 13.37 -12.24 0.75
C VAL A 211 12.79 -13.53 0.20
N ILE A 212 12.34 -14.42 1.07
CA ILE A 212 11.52 -15.58 0.71
C ILE A 212 10.09 -15.36 1.18
N THR A 213 9.14 -15.64 0.31
CA THR A 213 7.71 -15.76 0.64
C THR A 213 7.20 -17.09 0.11
N VAL A 214 6.22 -17.70 0.79
CA VAL A 214 5.65 -18.99 0.37
C VAL A 214 4.16 -18.80 0.14
N LEU A 215 3.73 -18.74 -1.12
CA LEU A 215 2.32 -18.63 -1.46
C LEU A 215 1.84 -19.96 -2.03
N ASP A 216 0.80 -20.56 -1.45
CA ASP A 216 0.24 -21.84 -1.89
C ASP A 216 1.30 -22.94 -2.08
N LYS A 217 2.23 -23.04 -1.12
CA LYS A 217 3.39 -23.97 -1.12
C LYS A 217 4.42 -23.72 -2.23
N LYS A 218 4.32 -22.61 -2.95
CA LYS A 218 5.31 -22.20 -3.95
C LYS A 218 6.15 -21.06 -3.39
N PRO A 219 7.47 -21.26 -3.23
CA PRO A 219 8.34 -20.18 -2.82
C PRO A 219 8.44 -19.13 -3.94
N SER A 220 8.48 -17.87 -3.53
CA SER A 220 8.83 -16.72 -4.34
C SER A 220 9.99 -16.00 -3.67
N HIS A 221 10.89 -15.45 -4.47
CA HIS A 221 12.15 -14.88 -4.01
C HIS A 221 12.30 -13.42 -4.46
N PRO A 222 11.47 -12.49 -3.95
CA PRO A 222 11.62 -11.07 -4.27
C PRO A 222 12.96 -10.51 -3.76
N LEU A 223 13.48 -9.53 -4.49
CA LEU A 223 14.65 -8.76 -4.13
C LEU A 223 14.25 -7.29 -4.00
N TYR A 224 14.34 -6.75 -2.79
CA TYR A 224 14.02 -5.35 -2.51
C TYR A 224 15.28 -4.50 -2.53
N ALA A 225 15.39 -3.58 -3.50
CA ALA A 225 16.45 -2.59 -3.56
C ALA A 225 16.20 -1.48 -2.54
N VAL A 226 17.21 -1.14 -1.74
CA VAL A 226 17.15 -0.11 -0.70
C VAL A 226 18.20 0.96 -0.97
N VAL A 227 17.80 2.22 -0.80
CA VAL A 227 18.66 3.40 -0.94
C VAL A 227 18.63 4.23 0.31
N LYS A 228 19.74 4.91 0.60
CA LYS A 228 19.83 5.88 1.68
C LYS A 228 19.27 7.22 1.22
N THR A 229 18.36 7.78 1.99
CA THR A 229 17.77 9.11 1.76
C THR A 229 17.93 9.98 3.01
N THR A 230 17.64 11.27 2.91
CA THR A 230 17.64 12.19 4.05
C THR A 230 16.62 11.80 5.13
N ALA A 231 15.54 11.12 4.75
CA ALA A 231 14.54 10.60 5.66
C ALA A 231 14.87 9.17 6.18
N GLY A 232 16.07 8.67 5.89
CA GLY A 232 16.53 7.31 6.19
C GLY A 232 16.44 6.35 5.00
N PRO A 233 16.74 5.05 5.19
CA PRO A 233 16.68 4.07 4.13
C PRO A 233 15.26 3.90 3.57
N ARG A 234 15.12 3.69 2.26
CA ARG A 234 13.84 3.51 1.56
C ARG A 234 13.91 2.41 0.51
N ILE A 235 12.84 1.63 0.38
CA ILE A 235 12.72 0.56 -0.62
C ILE A 235 12.24 1.13 -1.95
N LEU A 236 12.99 0.88 -3.03
CA LEU A 236 12.54 1.17 -4.38
C LEU A 236 11.60 0.07 -4.87
N ILE A 237 10.33 0.14 -4.48
CA ILE A 237 9.33 -0.91 -4.76
C ILE A 237 8.95 -1.02 -6.25
N GLU A 238 9.34 -0.04 -7.07
CA GLU A 238 9.04 0.01 -8.50
C GLU A 238 9.75 -1.08 -9.31
N THR A 239 10.83 -1.67 -8.79
CA THR A 239 11.62 -2.63 -9.55
C THR A 239 11.01 -4.03 -9.60
N ASP A 240 10.16 -4.43 -8.65
CA ASP A 240 9.48 -5.75 -8.59
C ASP A 240 10.39 -6.93 -9.02
N LEU A 241 11.63 -6.94 -8.53
CA LEU A 241 12.63 -7.94 -8.95
C LEU A 241 12.35 -9.26 -8.23
N ILE A 242 12.34 -10.35 -8.98
CA ILE A 242 12.15 -11.69 -8.41
C ILE A 242 13.22 -12.62 -8.96
N ALA A 243 13.99 -13.21 -8.06
CA ALA A 243 14.93 -14.26 -8.39
C ALA A 243 14.15 -15.51 -8.83
N SER A 244 14.26 -15.86 -10.11
CA SER A 244 13.61 -17.02 -10.73
C SER A 244 14.39 -17.47 -11.96
N GLY A 245 14.32 -18.76 -12.27
CA GLY A 245 14.86 -19.35 -13.51
C GLY A 245 13.84 -19.48 -14.64
N ASN A 246 12.69 -18.79 -14.57
CA ASN A 246 11.67 -18.85 -15.61
C ASN A 246 11.74 -17.64 -16.56
N ARG A 247 11.50 -17.90 -17.86
CA ARG A 247 11.58 -16.90 -18.94
C ARG A 247 10.70 -15.67 -18.72
N SER A 248 9.51 -15.85 -18.15
CA SER A 248 8.59 -14.73 -17.90
C SER A 248 9.17 -13.76 -16.87
N ARG A 249 9.80 -14.26 -15.80
CA ARG A 249 10.43 -13.40 -14.79
C ARG A 249 11.75 -12.81 -15.26
N GLU A 250 12.52 -13.52 -16.07
CA GLU A 250 13.69 -12.93 -16.72
C GLU A 250 13.32 -11.71 -17.58
N TYR A 251 12.24 -11.80 -18.36
CA TYR A 251 11.73 -10.68 -19.15
C TYR A 251 11.30 -9.51 -18.26
N LEU A 252 10.50 -9.76 -17.20
CA LEU A 252 10.03 -8.72 -16.29
C LEU A 252 11.19 -8.04 -15.53
N ASN A 253 12.16 -8.81 -15.04
CA ASN A 253 13.35 -8.27 -14.39
C ASN A 253 14.15 -7.39 -15.36
N LYS A 254 14.27 -7.79 -16.63
CA LYS A 254 14.93 -6.99 -17.66
C LYS A 254 14.23 -5.64 -17.90
N GLU A 255 12.90 -5.64 -17.97
CA GLU A 255 12.11 -4.40 -18.11
C GLU A 255 12.32 -3.47 -16.90
N ALA A 256 12.28 -4.03 -15.68
CA ALA A 256 12.52 -3.28 -14.45
C ALA A 256 13.93 -2.66 -14.39
N LEU A 257 14.96 -3.44 -14.71
CA LEU A 257 16.34 -2.94 -14.78
C LEU A 257 16.51 -1.90 -15.89
N GLY A 258 15.77 -2.02 -17.00
CA GLY A 258 15.71 -1.01 -18.05
C GLY A 258 15.12 0.32 -17.59
N LEU A 259 14.14 0.30 -16.67
CA LEU A 259 13.62 1.50 -16.02
C LEU A 259 14.66 2.13 -15.10
N VAL A 260 15.35 1.33 -14.28
CA VAL A 260 16.45 1.80 -13.44
C VAL A 260 17.54 2.45 -14.30
N ALA A 261 17.89 1.86 -15.44
CA ALA A 261 18.89 2.44 -16.35
C ALA A 261 18.48 3.82 -16.88
N LYS A 262 17.19 4.00 -17.20
CA LYS A 262 16.65 5.29 -17.68
C LYS A 262 16.60 6.35 -16.57
N SER A 263 16.28 5.96 -15.34
CA SER A 263 16.05 6.89 -14.23
C SER A 263 17.30 7.21 -13.43
N ALA A 264 18.15 6.21 -13.17
CA ALA A 264 19.34 6.30 -12.32
C ALA A 264 20.67 6.07 -13.06
N GLY A 265 20.63 5.70 -14.35
CA GLY A 265 21.83 5.45 -15.16
C GLY A 265 22.19 3.96 -15.28
N THR A 266 22.95 3.64 -16.32
CA THR A 266 23.32 2.26 -16.68
C THR A 266 24.18 1.57 -15.63
N GLU A 267 25.03 2.32 -14.93
CA GLU A 267 25.89 1.79 -13.86
C GLU A 267 25.07 1.34 -12.65
N ALA A 268 24.11 2.15 -12.22
CA ALA A 268 23.19 1.79 -11.14
C ALA A 268 22.35 0.55 -11.52
N ALA A 269 21.89 0.45 -12.77
CA ALA A 269 21.17 -0.75 -13.23
C ALA A 269 22.06 -2.00 -13.26
N ALA A 270 23.32 -1.87 -13.68
CA ALA A 270 24.28 -2.97 -13.69
C ALA A 270 24.64 -3.44 -12.27
N ASP A 271 24.81 -2.51 -11.34
CA ASP A 271 25.02 -2.82 -9.92
C ASP A 271 23.83 -3.60 -9.34
N LEU A 272 22.59 -3.12 -9.55
CA LEU A 272 21.40 -3.84 -9.08
C LEU A 272 21.24 -5.23 -9.71
N ARG A 273 21.59 -5.36 -11.00
CA ARG A 273 21.60 -6.67 -11.68
C ARG A 273 22.61 -7.63 -11.05
N SER A 274 23.81 -7.17 -10.72
CA SER A 274 24.82 -7.98 -10.03
C SER A 274 24.31 -8.51 -8.69
N LEU A 275 23.59 -7.69 -7.92
CA LEU A 275 22.97 -8.12 -6.65
C LEU A 275 21.87 -9.17 -6.88
N LEU A 276 21.06 -9.03 -7.93
CA LEU A 276 20.05 -10.02 -8.30
C LEU A 276 20.67 -11.36 -8.74
N ASP A 277 21.69 -11.32 -9.59
CA ASP A 277 22.38 -12.50 -10.08
C ASP A 277 23.06 -13.26 -8.93
N ARG A 278 23.61 -12.53 -7.93
CA ARG A 278 24.14 -13.12 -6.69
C ARG A 278 23.05 -13.84 -5.90
N TYR A 279 21.90 -13.19 -5.66
CA TYR A 279 20.80 -13.81 -4.93
C TYR A 279 20.24 -15.04 -5.67
N GLN A 280 20.10 -14.97 -6.99
CA GLN A 280 19.69 -16.12 -7.81
C GLN A 280 20.64 -17.30 -7.68
N SER A 281 21.95 -17.04 -7.66
CA SER A 281 22.98 -18.07 -7.50
C SER A 281 22.90 -18.75 -6.12
N GLU A 282 22.63 -17.99 -5.06
CA GLU A 282 22.46 -18.54 -3.69
C GLU A 282 21.20 -19.39 -3.55
N ILE A 283 20.10 -19.00 -4.21
CA ILE A 283 18.89 -19.82 -4.26
C ILE A 283 19.16 -21.14 -5.00
N ALA A 284 19.87 -21.07 -6.14
CA ALA A 284 20.19 -22.24 -6.94
C ALA A 284 21.14 -23.22 -6.22
N SER A 285 22.03 -22.71 -5.37
CA SER A 285 22.94 -23.54 -4.57
C SER A 285 22.31 -24.12 -3.31
N GLY A 286 21.04 -23.78 -3.00
CA GLY A 286 20.34 -24.28 -1.82
C GLY A 286 20.87 -23.70 -0.50
N PHE A 287 21.46 -22.50 -0.54
CA PHE A 287 22.02 -21.87 0.65
C PHE A 287 20.90 -21.46 1.63
N ASP A 288 20.74 -22.22 2.71
CA ASP A 288 20.01 -21.79 3.90
C ASP A 288 20.93 -20.88 4.73
N ALA A 289 20.84 -19.56 4.52
CA ALA A 289 21.52 -18.61 5.40
C ALA A 289 21.12 -18.86 6.87
N PRO A 290 22.06 -18.75 7.84
CA PRO A 290 21.75 -18.97 9.24
C PRO A 290 20.71 -17.97 9.72
N VAL A 291 19.60 -18.47 10.25
CA VAL A 291 18.65 -17.66 11.03
C VAL A 291 19.44 -17.14 12.23
N PRO A 292 19.56 -15.81 12.44
CA PRO A 292 20.22 -15.30 13.62
C PRO A 292 19.48 -15.83 14.85
N SER A 293 20.20 -16.59 15.68
CA SER A 293 19.75 -17.03 16.98
C SER A 293 19.36 -15.81 17.81
N LYS A 294 18.15 -15.87 18.38
CA LYS A 294 17.60 -14.88 19.32
C LYS A 294 18.54 -14.57 20.47
#